data_AF-A0A1F1WYX1-F1
#
_entry.id   AF-A0A1F1WYX1-F1
#
_cell.length_a   1.000
_cell.length_b   1.000
_cell.length_c   1.000
_cell.angle_alpha   90.00
_cell.angle_beta   90.00
_cell.angle_gamma   90.00
#
_symmetry.space_group_name_H-M   'P 1'
#
loop_
_entity.id
_entity.type
_entity.pdbx_description
1 polymer ?
#
loop_
_entity_poly.entity_id
_entity_poly.type
_entity_poly.pdbx_seq_one_letter_code
_entity_poly.pdbx_strand_id
1 'polypeptide(L)'
;MTAQFPVTQVPAPRTPAPQALARAADRGPVAQPPGLHASLATQSRETVPGPQVRPARPDAAAPARYPWHLRLSWLLVLAGGLLAYVTTFVIMVLTGNPILLPTVLLVGAATIPVTVLLLAQSTRSGPVVPGRIVLVTVAASGLFGICAAGLEERVAGAVLGGASILLVGVIEESAKLVVPLIVLALAHRATRGGGLVIGIAAATGFAVLETMGYGFGALLSKGGGLGALDATLVLRGVLVPAGHVAWTGAVCAALWFLVETPHRGRGALALMVALLGAVVLHTAWDATGSPVLRIVVAAVSVGTLLTLVVLTHRSHGRRTVTTT
;
A
#
# COMPACT_ATOMS: atom_id res chain seq x y z
N MET A 1 -0.99 8.94 48.81
CA MET A 1 -2.38 9.45 48.72
C MET A 1 -2.92 8.95 47.39
N THR A 2 -3.61 7.81 47.44
CA THR A 2 -3.90 6.94 46.29
C THR A 2 -5.39 7.08 45.97
N ALA A 3 -5.72 7.61 44.79
CA ALA A 3 -7.11 7.73 44.35
C ALA A 3 -7.49 6.52 43.47
N GLN A 4 -8.44 5.73 43.94
CA GLN A 4 -9.10 4.65 43.20
C GLN A 4 -10.30 5.22 42.43
N PHE A 5 -10.44 4.86 41.16
CA PHE A 5 -11.66 5.09 40.37
C PHE A 5 -12.38 3.74 40.12
N PRO A 6 -13.72 3.69 40.19
CA PRO A 6 -14.47 2.44 40.06
C PRO A 6 -14.65 2.02 38.59
N VAL A 7 -14.41 0.73 38.33
CA VAL A 7 -14.67 0.05 37.04
C VAL A 7 -16.14 -0.28 36.92
N THR A 8 -16.82 0.25 35.91
CA THR A 8 -18.18 -0.12 35.52
C THR A 8 -18.13 -1.36 34.62
N GLN A 9 -18.82 -2.44 35.00
CA GLN A 9 -18.90 -3.67 34.20
C GLN A 9 -19.87 -3.50 33.01
N VAL A 10 -19.41 -3.88 31.83
CA VAL A 10 -20.21 -3.96 30.59
C VAL A 10 -20.70 -5.40 30.43
N PRO A 11 -22.01 -5.65 30.19
CA PRO A 11 -22.52 -7.02 30.00
C PRO A 11 -22.21 -7.55 28.60
N ALA A 12 -21.87 -8.85 28.54
CA ALA A 12 -21.50 -9.57 27.32
C ALA A 12 -22.69 -9.81 26.35
N PRO A 13 -22.44 -9.87 25.03
CA PRO A 13 -23.48 -10.17 24.04
C PRO A 13 -23.92 -11.64 24.05
N ARG A 14 -25.23 -11.88 23.95
CA ARG A 14 -25.85 -13.22 23.85
C ARG A 14 -25.79 -13.74 22.41
N THR A 15 -25.22 -14.92 22.22
CA THR A 15 -25.32 -15.72 20.99
C THR A 15 -26.67 -16.46 20.90
N PRO A 16 -27.37 -16.48 19.75
CA PRO A 16 -28.47 -17.41 19.53
C PRO A 16 -27.97 -18.79 19.07
N ALA A 17 -28.58 -19.84 19.62
CA ALA A 17 -28.41 -21.24 19.21
C ALA A 17 -29.32 -21.62 18.01
N PRO A 18 -29.01 -22.70 17.26
CA PRO A 18 -29.64 -23.01 15.98
C PRO A 18 -30.90 -23.89 16.12
N GLN A 19 -31.90 -23.70 15.24
CA GLN A 19 -33.05 -24.62 15.15
C GLN A 19 -33.37 -25.05 13.71
N ALA A 20 -33.26 -26.38 13.55
CA ALA A 20 -34.10 -27.32 12.82
C ALA A 20 -34.25 -27.22 11.29
N LEU A 21 -33.52 -28.14 10.62
CA LEU A 21 -33.95 -28.80 9.39
C LEU A 21 -35.21 -29.65 9.66
N ALA A 22 -36.25 -29.48 8.84
CA ALA A 22 -37.32 -30.45 8.67
C ALA A 22 -37.45 -30.82 7.19
N ARG A 23 -37.28 -32.10 6.88
CA ARG A 23 -37.62 -32.74 5.61
C ARG A 23 -39.13 -33.00 5.57
N ALA A 24 -39.75 -32.81 4.41
CA ALA A 24 -40.85 -33.65 3.97
C ALA A 24 -40.86 -33.69 2.43
N ALA A 25 -40.84 -34.91 1.90
CA ALA A 25 -40.98 -35.24 0.49
C ALA A 25 -42.46 -35.37 0.13
N ASP A 26 -42.86 -35.04 -1.11
CA ASP A 26 -43.81 -35.88 -1.82
C ASP A 26 -43.79 -35.68 -3.36
N ARG A 27 -43.54 -36.81 -4.04
CA ARG A 27 -44.09 -37.35 -5.31
C ARG A 27 -44.23 -36.47 -6.58
N GLY A 28 -43.56 -36.90 -7.65
CA GLY A 28 -43.91 -36.61 -9.07
C GLY A 28 -45.11 -37.45 -9.55
N PRO A 29 -45.31 -37.75 -10.86
CA PRO A 29 -44.46 -37.50 -12.05
C PRO A 29 -45.24 -37.02 -13.32
N VAL A 30 -44.55 -37.04 -14.47
CA VAL A 30 -45.00 -37.39 -15.86
C VAL A 30 -44.61 -36.35 -16.91
N ALA A 31 -44.00 -36.86 -17.99
CA ALA A 31 -43.52 -36.16 -19.16
C ALA A 31 -44.28 -36.58 -20.44
N GLN A 32 -44.34 -35.63 -21.40
CA GLN A 32 -44.45 -35.76 -22.88
C GLN A 32 -45.81 -36.11 -23.54
N PRO A 33 -46.05 -35.83 -24.86
CA PRO A 33 -45.33 -35.04 -25.90
C PRO A 33 -46.27 -34.05 -26.71
N PRO A 34 -45.89 -33.44 -27.87
CA PRO A 34 -46.51 -32.21 -28.41
C PRO A 34 -47.67 -32.46 -29.40
N GLY A 35 -48.61 -31.51 -29.47
CA GLY A 35 -49.75 -31.54 -30.38
C GLY A 35 -49.92 -30.22 -31.14
N LEU A 36 -49.88 -30.32 -32.47
CA LEU A 36 -50.19 -29.29 -33.47
C LEU A 36 -51.60 -28.72 -33.28
N HIS A 37 -51.75 -27.40 -33.15
CA HIS A 37 -52.98 -26.72 -33.60
C HIS A 37 -52.68 -25.35 -34.21
N ALA A 38 -53.44 -25.09 -35.25
CA ALA A 38 -53.17 -24.17 -36.34
C ALA A 38 -53.46 -22.71 -36.02
N SER A 39 -52.69 -21.87 -36.71
CA SER A 39 -52.94 -20.49 -37.10
C SER A 39 -54.43 -20.12 -37.22
N LEU A 40 -54.86 -19.16 -36.38
CA LEU A 40 -55.87 -18.16 -36.75
C LEU A 40 -55.33 -16.78 -36.35
N ALA A 41 -54.84 -16.08 -37.35
CA ALA A 41 -54.39 -14.71 -37.25
C ALA A 41 -55.60 -13.79 -37.02
N THR A 42 -55.75 -13.29 -35.80
CA THR A 42 -56.56 -12.10 -35.54
C THR A 42 -55.69 -10.90 -35.91
N GLN A 43 -55.97 -10.25 -37.05
CA GLN A 43 -55.35 -8.98 -37.43
C GLN A 43 -55.77 -7.90 -36.42
N SER A 44 -54.96 -7.72 -35.38
CA SER A 44 -54.94 -6.52 -34.56
C SER A 44 -54.35 -5.40 -35.42
N ARG A 45 -55.12 -4.34 -35.69
CA ARG A 45 -54.61 -3.10 -36.28
C ARG A 45 -53.39 -2.62 -35.49
N GLU A 46 -52.21 -2.72 -36.08
CA GLU A 46 -51.01 -2.04 -35.59
C GLU A 46 -51.22 -0.53 -35.73
N THR A 47 -51.44 0.15 -34.61
CA THR A 47 -51.27 1.59 -34.54
C THR A 47 -49.78 1.90 -34.70
N VAL A 48 -49.39 2.40 -35.87
CA VAL A 48 -48.04 2.92 -36.13
C VAL A 48 -47.74 3.98 -35.06
N PRO A 49 -46.73 3.79 -34.18
CA PRO A 49 -46.35 4.83 -33.24
C PRO A 49 -45.76 5.99 -34.04
N GLY A 50 -46.30 7.20 -33.85
CA GLY A 50 -45.67 8.42 -34.37
C GLY A 50 -44.21 8.53 -33.91
N PRO A 51 -43.38 9.34 -34.60
CA PRO A 51 -41.95 9.42 -34.31
C PRO A 51 -41.75 9.78 -32.84
N GLN A 52 -41.26 8.82 -32.06
CA GLN A 52 -40.89 9.06 -30.68
C GLN A 52 -39.69 10.01 -30.70
N VAL A 53 -39.95 11.28 -30.37
CA VAL A 53 -38.89 12.23 -30.05
C VAL A 53 -38.18 11.68 -28.82
N ARG A 54 -37.06 11.00 -29.05
CA ARG A 54 -36.17 10.53 -27.99
C ARG A 54 -35.79 11.77 -27.18
N PRO A 55 -36.08 11.84 -25.87
CA PRO A 55 -35.59 12.96 -25.07
C PRO A 55 -34.09 13.03 -25.26
N ALA A 56 -33.59 14.22 -25.58
CA ALA A 56 -32.16 14.47 -25.69
C ALA A 56 -31.50 13.88 -24.43
N ARG A 57 -30.53 12.98 -24.61
CA ARG A 57 -29.73 12.50 -23.48
C ARG A 57 -29.22 13.76 -22.78
N PRO A 58 -29.44 13.96 -21.48
CA PRO A 58 -28.80 15.06 -20.77
C PRO A 58 -27.32 14.96 -21.10
N ASP A 59 -26.76 16.04 -21.66
CA ASP A 59 -25.36 16.13 -22.02
C ASP A 59 -24.57 15.48 -20.89
N ALA A 60 -23.91 14.36 -21.18
CA ALA A 60 -23.22 13.58 -20.17
C ALA A 60 -22.25 14.54 -19.47
N ALA A 61 -22.59 14.92 -18.24
CA ALA A 61 -21.84 15.93 -17.51
C ALA A 61 -20.38 15.49 -17.55
N ALA A 62 -19.51 16.37 -18.08
CA ALA A 62 -18.11 16.05 -18.25
C ALA A 62 -17.58 15.46 -16.93
N PRO A 63 -16.90 14.30 -16.96
CA PRO A 63 -16.55 13.57 -15.75
C PRO A 63 -15.83 14.52 -14.79
N ALA A 64 -16.33 14.61 -13.56
CA ALA A 64 -15.80 15.51 -12.54
C ALA A 64 -14.28 15.25 -12.41
N ARG A 65 -13.48 16.25 -12.78
CA ARG A 65 -12.02 16.15 -12.76
C ARG A 65 -11.58 15.93 -11.32
N TYR A 66 -10.66 14.98 -11.10
CA TYR A 66 -10.11 14.74 -9.78
C TYR A 66 -9.52 16.06 -9.21
N PRO A 67 -9.90 16.49 -8.00
CA PRO A 67 -9.51 17.79 -7.48
C PRO A 67 -8.00 18.01 -7.50
N TRP A 68 -7.57 19.21 -7.92
CA TRP A 68 -6.15 19.51 -8.13
C TRP A 68 -5.32 19.34 -6.86
N HIS A 69 -5.87 19.70 -5.68
CA HIS A 69 -5.19 19.59 -4.39
C HIS A 69 -5.01 18.13 -3.96
N LEU A 70 -5.92 17.22 -4.33
CA LEU A 70 -5.75 15.79 -4.09
C LEU A 70 -4.71 15.19 -5.05
N ARG A 71 -4.71 15.64 -6.30
CA ARG A 71 -3.69 15.24 -7.30
C ARG A 71 -2.28 15.71 -6.94
N LEU A 72 -2.16 16.92 -6.39
CA LEU A 72 -0.90 17.51 -5.94
C LEU A 72 -0.65 17.32 -4.44
N SER A 73 -1.38 16.42 -3.79
CA SER A 73 -1.27 16.15 -2.35
C SER A 73 0.16 15.79 -1.94
N TRP A 74 0.92 15.12 -2.82
CA TRP A 74 2.33 14.81 -2.58
C TRP A 74 3.20 16.07 -2.43
N LEU A 75 2.98 17.13 -3.22
CA LEU A 75 3.70 18.40 -3.07
C LEU A 75 3.32 19.11 -1.76
N LEU A 76 2.03 19.06 -1.41
CA LEU A 76 1.54 19.65 -0.17
C LEU A 76 2.12 18.94 1.05
N VAL A 77 2.20 17.61 1.03
CA VAL A 77 2.84 16.81 2.10
C VAL A 77 4.34 17.04 2.14
N LEU A 78 5.02 17.16 0.99
CA LEU A 78 6.45 17.46 0.97
C LEU A 78 6.73 18.83 1.58
N ALA A 79 6.09 19.88 1.09
CA ALA A 79 6.30 21.24 1.56
C ALA A 79 5.86 21.41 3.03
N GLY A 80 4.66 20.92 3.36
CA GLY A 80 4.11 21.00 4.71
C GLY A 80 4.88 20.14 5.71
N GLY A 81 5.32 18.94 5.31
CA GLY A 81 6.12 18.05 6.14
C GLY A 81 7.53 18.59 6.40
N LEU A 82 8.19 19.14 5.38
CA LEU A 82 9.49 19.80 5.56
C LEU A 82 9.39 21.03 6.47
N LEU A 83 8.37 21.86 6.26
CA LEU A 83 8.10 23.01 7.13
C LEU A 83 7.81 22.56 8.58
N ALA A 84 6.97 21.54 8.75
CA ALA A 84 6.63 21.00 10.06
C ALA A 84 7.86 20.39 10.74
N TYR A 85 8.71 19.65 10.02
CA TYR A 85 9.95 19.09 10.54
C TYR A 85 10.87 20.19 11.07
N VAL A 86 11.21 21.17 10.23
CA VAL A 86 12.09 22.28 10.61
C VAL A 86 11.50 23.05 11.78
N THR A 87 10.20 23.38 11.73
CA THR A 87 9.54 24.15 12.79
C THR A 87 9.54 23.40 14.12
N THR A 88 9.14 22.13 14.13
CA THR A 88 9.09 21.34 15.37
C THR A 88 10.48 21.08 15.93
N PHE A 89 11.48 20.83 15.08
CA PHE A 89 12.87 20.65 15.49
C PHE A 89 13.45 21.93 16.10
N VAL A 90 13.28 23.08 15.43
CA VAL A 90 13.78 24.37 15.92
C VAL A 90 13.10 24.75 17.24
N ILE A 91 11.78 24.63 17.36
CA ILE A 91 11.07 24.92 18.61
C ILE A 91 11.55 23.98 19.72
N MET A 92 11.74 22.69 19.44
CA MET A 92 12.26 21.73 20.42
C MET A 92 13.63 22.15 20.94
N VAL A 93 14.54 22.55 20.05
CA VAL A 93 15.89 23.02 20.41
C VAL A 93 15.83 24.31 21.24
N LEU A 94 15.06 25.30 20.78
CA LEU A 94 14.97 26.61 21.45
C LEU A 94 14.31 26.54 22.83
N THR A 95 13.32 25.67 23.01
CA THR A 95 12.56 25.54 24.26
C THR A 95 13.13 24.47 25.20
N GLY A 96 13.98 23.58 24.70
CA GLY A 96 14.42 22.40 25.43
C GLY A 96 13.28 21.44 25.78
N ASN A 97 12.13 21.50 25.09
CA ASN A 97 10.94 20.74 25.44
C ASN A 97 10.96 19.32 24.82
N PRO A 98 11.19 18.26 25.61
CA PRO A 98 11.28 16.89 25.08
C PRO A 98 9.95 16.33 24.59
N ILE A 99 8.81 16.96 24.89
CA ILE A 99 7.48 16.53 24.39
C ILE A 99 7.42 16.59 22.86
N LEU A 100 8.22 17.44 22.22
CA LEU A 100 8.27 17.55 20.75
C LEU A 100 9.08 16.44 20.09
N LEU A 101 9.87 15.65 20.84
CA LEU A 101 10.74 14.63 20.28
C LEU A 101 10.00 13.56 19.48
N PRO A 102 8.89 12.94 19.96
CA PRO A 102 8.13 11.99 19.17
C PRO A 102 7.58 12.59 17.87
N THR A 103 7.20 13.88 17.89
CA THR A 103 6.72 14.59 16.69
C THR A 103 7.84 14.79 15.69
N VAL A 104 9.01 15.24 16.13
CA VAL A 104 10.21 15.40 15.27
C VAL A 104 10.57 14.07 14.61
N LEU A 105 10.63 12.99 15.39
CA LEU A 105 10.92 11.65 14.88
C LEU A 105 9.91 11.21 13.83
N LEU A 106 8.61 11.32 14.14
CA LEU A 106 7.54 10.89 13.24
C LEU A 106 7.52 11.72 11.95
N VAL A 107 7.56 13.05 12.06
CA VAL A 107 7.47 13.95 10.90
C VAL A 107 8.72 13.82 10.02
N GLY A 108 9.91 13.74 10.63
CA GLY A 108 11.16 13.55 9.91
C GLY A 108 11.21 12.23 9.16
N ALA A 109 10.76 11.14 9.80
CA ALA A 109 10.71 9.82 9.17
C ALA A 109 9.61 9.71 8.09
N ALA A 110 8.46 10.37 8.25
CA ALA A 110 7.30 10.19 7.39
C ALA A 110 7.25 11.08 6.14
N THR A 111 7.84 12.28 6.19
CA THR A 111 7.63 13.30 5.16
C THR A 111 7.94 12.81 3.74
N ILE A 112 9.14 12.29 3.50
CA ILE A 112 9.57 11.86 2.16
C ILE A 112 8.87 10.55 1.73
N PRO A 113 8.80 9.50 2.56
CA PRO A 113 8.12 8.26 2.18
C PRO A 113 6.63 8.46 1.86
N VAL A 114 5.91 9.24 2.67
CA VAL A 114 4.49 9.54 2.42
C VAL A 114 4.32 10.40 1.16
N THR A 115 5.24 11.33 0.90
CA THR A 115 5.26 12.10 -0.36
C THR A 115 5.30 11.17 -1.57
N VAL A 116 6.22 10.19 -1.57
CA VAL A 116 6.38 9.25 -2.69
C VAL A 116 5.18 8.31 -2.81
N LEU A 117 4.60 7.86 -1.69
CA LEU A 117 3.35 7.11 -1.68
C LEU A 117 2.22 7.88 -2.35
N LEU A 118 2.03 9.16 -1.99
CA LEU A 118 0.99 10.00 -2.57
C LEU A 118 1.24 10.31 -4.05
N LEU A 119 2.50 10.44 -4.47
CA LEU A 119 2.88 10.58 -5.87
C LEU A 119 2.45 9.34 -6.68
N ALA A 120 2.71 8.14 -6.15
CA ALA A 120 2.32 6.89 -6.81
C ALA A 120 0.80 6.68 -6.81
N GLN A 121 0.13 7.06 -5.71
CA GLN A 121 -1.29 6.88 -5.48
C GLN A 121 -2.18 7.87 -6.27
N SER A 122 -1.74 9.11 -6.48
CA SER A 122 -2.60 10.18 -7.00
C SER A 122 -2.45 10.36 -8.52
N THR A 123 -3.49 10.03 -9.29
CA THR A 123 -3.49 10.19 -10.75
C THR A 123 -4.43 11.30 -11.22
N ARG A 124 -4.44 11.58 -12.53
CA ARG A 124 -5.43 12.48 -13.16
C ARG A 124 -6.86 11.94 -13.10
N SER A 125 -7.01 10.61 -13.08
CA SER A 125 -8.31 9.93 -13.07
C SER A 125 -8.78 9.57 -11.65
N GLY A 126 -8.04 9.98 -10.62
CA GLY A 126 -8.33 9.63 -9.23
C GLY A 126 -7.26 8.73 -8.59
N PRO A 127 -7.52 8.22 -7.37
CA PRO A 127 -6.59 7.37 -6.66
C PRO A 127 -6.48 5.98 -7.31
N VAL A 128 -5.26 5.43 -7.40
CA VAL A 128 -5.04 4.08 -7.96
C VAL A 128 -5.70 3.00 -7.10
N VAL A 129 -5.62 3.13 -5.78
CA VAL A 129 -6.15 2.20 -4.79
C VAL A 129 -7.12 2.94 -3.86
N PRO A 130 -8.17 2.32 -3.28
CA PRO A 130 -8.97 2.96 -2.24
C PRO A 130 -8.11 3.43 -1.06
N GLY A 131 -8.21 4.72 -0.69
CA GLY A 131 -7.36 5.32 0.35
C GLY A 131 -7.39 4.61 1.71
N ARG A 132 -8.54 4.04 2.10
CA ARG A 132 -8.66 3.22 3.32
C ARG A 132 -7.74 2.00 3.32
N ILE A 133 -7.56 1.35 2.16
CA ILE A 133 -6.68 0.18 2.02
C ILE A 133 -5.24 0.62 2.13
N VAL A 134 -4.88 1.74 1.48
CA VAL A 134 -3.53 2.34 1.61
C VAL A 134 -3.22 2.64 3.07
N LEU A 135 -4.12 3.31 3.80
CA LEU A 135 -3.95 3.66 5.21
C LEU A 135 -3.74 2.41 6.10
N VAL A 136 -4.61 1.40 5.95
CA VAL A 136 -4.48 0.14 6.70
C VAL A 136 -3.18 -0.58 6.35
N THR A 137 -2.77 -0.55 5.09
CA THR A 137 -1.51 -1.17 4.63
C THR A 137 -0.31 -0.49 5.28
N VAL A 138 -0.25 0.85 5.30
CA VAL A 138 0.81 1.61 5.99
C VAL A 138 0.84 1.25 7.47
N ALA A 139 -0.30 1.30 8.16
CA ALA A 139 -0.35 1.05 9.60
C ALA A 139 0.04 -0.39 9.97
N ALA A 140 -0.56 -1.38 9.31
CA ALA A 140 -0.29 -2.79 9.59
C ALA A 140 1.15 -3.18 9.23
N SER A 141 1.68 -2.69 8.11
CA SER A 141 3.06 -3.00 7.70
C SER A 141 4.09 -2.31 8.59
N GLY A 142 3.81 -1.10 9.08
CA GLY A 142 4.66 -0.45 10.07
C GLY A 142 4.74 -1.26 11.35
N LEU A 143 3.59 -1.59 11.95
CA LEU A 143 3.54 -2.35 13.19
C LEU A 143 4.15 -3.75 13.06
N PHE A 144 3.86 -4.45 11.97
CA PHE A 144 4.45 -5.77 11.72
C PHE A 144 5.96 -5.64 11.47
N GLY A 145 6.35 -4.69 10.61
CA GLY A 145 7.72 -4.46 10.19
C GLY A 145 8.67 -4.14 11.34
N ILE A 146 8.27 -3.24 12.23
CA ILE A 146 9.09 -2.89 13.40
C ILE A 146 9.28 -4.07 14.36
N CYS A 147 8.25 -4.91 14.52
CA CYS A 147 8.35 -6.14 15.31
C CYS A 147 9.28 -7.16 14.65
N ALA A 148 9.18 -7.31 13.33
CA ALA A 148 10.04 -8.21 12.56
C ALA A 148 11.51 -7.76 12.63
N ALA A 149 11.78 -6.48 12.37
CA ALA A 149 13.13 -5.90 12.44
C ALA A 149 13.76 -6.07 13.84
N GLY A 150 13.00 -5.82 14.91
CA GLY A 150 13.50 -6.02 16.28
C GLY A 150 13.79 -7.49 16.62
N LEU A 151 13.04 -8.43 16.05
CA LEU A 151 13.31 -9.86 16.20
C LEU A 151 14.54 -10.29 15.38
N GLU A 152 14.67 -9.77 14.16
CA GLU A 152 15.81 -10.01 13.28
C GLU A 152 17.12 -9.54 13.90
N GLU A 153 17.17 -8.33 14.47
CA GLU A 153 18.37 -7.82 15.15
C GLU A 153 18.83 -8.77 16.27
N ARG A 154 17.88 -9.28 17.07
CA ARG A 154 18.16 -10.22 18.16
C ARG A 154 18.64 -11.58 17.67
N VAL A 155 18.05 -12.10 16.59
CA VAL A 155 18.39 -13.41 16.02
C VAL A 155 19.69 -13.35 15.23
N ALA A 156 19.88 -12.33 14.40
CA ALA A 156 21.10 -12.11 13.62
C ALA A 156 22.31 -11.90 14.53
N GLY A 157 22.16 -11.11 15.60
CA GLY A 157 23.20 -10.90 16.61
C GLY A 157 23.57 -12.16 17.41
N ALA A 158 22.64 -13.13 17.54
CA ALA A 158 22.85 -14.33 18.34
C ALA A 158 23.36 -15.55 17.53
N VAL A 159 23.09 -15.63 16.22
CA VAL A 159 23.19 -16.92 15.49
C VAL A 159 24.04 -16.87 14.21
N LEU A 160 24.17 -15.74 13.51
CA LEU A 160 24.42 -15.80 12.05
C LEU A 160 25.80 -15.35 11.49
N GLY A 161 26.69 -14.69 12.24
CA GLY A 161 28.03 -14.32 11.74
C GLY A 161 28.02 -13.58 10.37
N GLY A 162 29.05 -13.69 9.51
CA GLY A 162 29.13 -12.97 8.22
C GLY A 162 28.23 -13.49 7.08
N ALA A 163 27.73 -14.73 7.17
CA ALA A 163 26.68 -15.26 6.29
C ALA A 163 25.30 -14.62 6.57
N SER A 164 25.21 -13.77 7.61
CA SER A 164 24.01 -13.05 8.01
C SER A 164 23.50 -12.06 6.98
N ILE A 165 24.34 -11.31 6.27
CA ILE A 165 23.87 -10.12 5.52
C ILE A 165 22.88 -10.50 4.42
N LEU A 166 23.20 -11.52 3.61
CA LEU A 166 22.27 -12.01 2.58
C LEU A 166 21.01 -12.62 3.20
N LEU A 167 21.17 -13.42 4.27
CA LEU A 167 20.04 -14.08 4.92
C LEU A 167 19.10 -13.07 5.60
N VAL A 168 19.65 -12.05 6.24
CA VAL A 168 18.92 -10.90 6.81
C VAL A 168 18.16 -10.19 5.71
N GLY A 169 18.81 -9.85 4.59
CA GLY A 169 18.12 -9.26 3.43
C GLY A 169 16.98 -10.13 2.90
N VAL A 170 17.15 -11.46 2.83
CA VAL A 170 16.08 -12.39 2.43
C VAL A 170 14.92 -12.39 3.44
N ILE A 171 15.23 -12.46 4.73
CA ILE A 171 14.21 -12.48 5.79
C ILE A 171 13.43 -11.17 5.80
N GLU A 172 14.12 -10.03 5.78
CA GLU A 172 13.50 -8.71 5.83
C GLU A 172 12.64 -8.43 4.59
N GLU A 173 13.14 -8.74 3.39
CA GLU A 173 12.36 -8.62 2.16
C GLU A 173 11.14 -9.56 2.16
N SER A 174 11.25 -10.75 2.76
CA SER A 174 10.11 -11.66 2.90
C SER A 174 9.08 -11.15 3.91
N ALA A 175 9.54 -10.59 5.04
CA ALA A 175 8.70 -10.02 6.09
C ALA A 175 7.86 -8.84 5.55
N LYS A 176 8.45 -7.98 4.70
CA LYS A 176 7.74 -6.85 4.07
C LYS A 176 6.54 -7.27 3.22
N LEU A 177 6.50 -8.51 2.73
CA LEU A 177 5.44 -9.00 1.85
C LEU A 177 4.23 -9.57 2.60
N VAL A 178 4.32 -9.81 3.90
CA VAL A 178 3.24 -10.41 4.69
C VAL A 178 1.95 -9.59 4.56
N VAL A 179 2.01 -8.28 4.81
CA VAL A 179 0.82 -7.42 4.73
C VAL A 179 0.32 -7.23 3.28
N PRO A 180 1.18 -6.96 2.27
CA PRO A 180 0.76 -6.98 0.87
C PRO A 180 0.07 -8.26 0.42
N LEU A 181 0.54 -9.43 0.86
CA LEU A 181 -0.08 -10.72 0.55
C LEU A 181 -1.47 -10.86 1.18
N ILE A 182 -1.65 -10.38 2.42
CA ILE A 182 -2.97 -10.32 3.06
C ILE A 182 -3.91 -9.39 2.28
N VAL A 183 -3.43 -8.21 1.88
CA VAL A 183 -4.21 -7.26 1.07
C VAL A 183 -4.58 -7.87 -0.29
N LEU A 184 -3.66 -8.59 -0.92
CA LEU A 184 -3.93 -9.31 -2.15
C LEU A 184 -5.01 -10.35 -1.93
N ALA A 185 -4.89 -11.21 -0.92
CA ALA A 185 -5.85 -12.27 -0.64
C ALA A 185 -7.26 -11.71 -0.35
N LEU A 186 -7.38 -10.64 0.44
CA LEU A 186 -8.66 -10.14 0.94
C LEU A 186 -9.28 -9.04 0.07
N ALA A 187 -8.48 -8.28 -0.66
CA ALA A 187 -8.92 -7.06 -1.34
C ALA A 187 -8.47 -6.95 -2.80
N HIS A 188 -7.98 -8.03 -3.44
CA HIS A 188 -7.49 -7.99 -4.84
C HIS A 188 -8.42 -7.25 -5.81
N ARG A 189 -9.73 -7.51 -5.75
CA ARG A 189 -10.70 -6.86 -6.66
C ARG A 189 -10.69 -5.34 -6.55
N ALA A 190 -10.55 -4.82 -5.33
CA ALA A 190 -10.51 -3.38 -5.06
C ALA A 190 -9.13 -2.76 -5.34
N THR A 191 -8.09 -3.57 -5.49
CA THR A 191 -6.69 -3.14 -5.68
C THR A 191 -6.13 -3.54 -7.04
N ARG A 192 -6.98 -3.88 -8.03
CA ARG A 192 -6.51 -4.33 -9.36
C ARG A 192 -5.62 -3.27 -10.01
N GLY A 193 -4.44 -3.68 -10.46
CA GLY A 193 -3.41 -2.79 -10.99
C GLY A 193 -2.73 -1.88 -9.97
N GLY A 194 -3.05 -2.04 -8.68
CA GLY A 194 -2.56 -1.23 -7.58
C GLY A 194 -1.40 -1.84 -6.82
N GLY A 195 -0.83 -2.97 -7.26
CA GLY A 195 0.25 -3.67 -6.56
C GLY A 195 1.46 -2.78 -6.23
N LEU A 196 1.85 -1.88 -7.15
CA LEU A 196 2.91 -0.90 -6.88
C LEU A 196 2.56 -0.02 -5.67
N VAL A 197 1.36 0.54 -5.63
CA VAL A 197 0.93 1.44 -4.54
C VAL A 197 0.79 0.69 -3.22
N ILE A 198 0.28 -0.54 -3.23
CA ILE A 198 0.23 -1.38 -2.03
C ILE A 198 1.64 -1.68 -1.51
N GLY A 199 2.60 -2.01 -2.39
CA GLY A 199 3.99 -2.22 -1.99
C GLY A 199 4.66 -0.97 -1.43
N ILE A 200 4.47 0.17 -2.08
CA ILE A 200 4.97 1.47 -1.59
C ILE A 200 4.33 1.81 -0.24
N ALA A 201 3.03 1.53 -0.05
CA ALA A 201 2.34 1.75 1.22
C ALA A 201 2.92 0.89 2.34
N ALA A 202 3.18 -0.39 2.07
CA ALA A 202 3.78 -1.30 3.03
C ALA A 202 5.19 -0.86 3.42
N ALA A 203 6.03 -0.54 2.42
CA ALA A 203 7.38 -0.03 2.64
C ALA A 203 7.39 1.31 3.38
N THR A 204 6.43 2.20 3.09
CA THR A 204 6.29 3.48 3.80
C THR A 204 6.04 3.23 5.29
N GLY A 205 5.10 2.35 5.63
CA GLY A 205 4.81 2.01 7.03
C GLY A 205 6.04 1.46 7.76
N PHE A 206 6.71 0.48 7.14
CA PHE A 206 7.93 -0.13 7.68
C PHE A 206 9.01 0.92 7.91
N ALA A 207 9.38 1.66 6.85
CA ALA A 207 10.50 2.59 6.86
C ALA A 207 10.29 3.77 7.81
N VAL A 208 9.04 4.21 8.02
CA VAL A 208 8.73 5.27 8.99
C VAL A 208 9.06 4.83 10.41
N LEU A 209 8.52 3.70 10.87
CA LEU A 209 8.76 3.26 12.25
C LEU A 209 10.21 2.85 12.46
N GLU A 210 10.83 2.22 11.46
CA GLU A 210 12.23 1.86 11.50
C GLU A 210 13.12 3.13 11.58
N THR A 211 12.90 4.12 10.73
CA THR A 211 13.67 5.38 10.73
C THR A 211 13.48 6.16 12.02
N MET A 212 12.28 6.15 12.61
CA MET A 212 12.05 6.69 13.95
C MET A 212 12.93 5.98 15.00
N GLY A 213 12.99 4.64 14.95
CA GLY A 213 13.83 3.83 15.83
C GLY A 213 15.32 4.16 15.70
N TYR A 214 15.84 4.24 14.46
CA TYR A 214 17.23 4.62 14.20
C TYR A 214 17.54 6.06 14.67
N GLY A 215 16.64 7.01 14.42
CA GLY A 215 16.81 8.39 14.89
C GLY A 215 16.85 8.49 16.42
N PHE A 216 15.99 7.72 17.10
CA PHE A 216 15.99 7.63 18.56
C PHE A 216 17.24 6.90 19.10
N GLY A 217 17.68 5.83 18.44
CA GLY A 217 18.93 5.15 18.77
C GLY A 217 20.15 6.07 18.62
N ALA A 218 20.22 6.85 17.55
CA ALA A 218 21.27 7.83 17.31
C ALA A 218 21.30 8.92 18.40
N LEU A 219 20.14 9.37 18.87
CA LEU A 219 20.02 10.30 20.01
C LEU A 219 20.66 9.72 21.28
N LEU A 220 20.40 8.44 21.59
CA LEU A 220 20.85 7.79 22.83
C LEU A 220 22.26 7.21 22.76
N SER A 221 22.84 7.11 21.56
CA SER A 221 24.17 6.53 21.35
C SER A 221 25.27 7.31 22.07
N LYS A 222 26.38 6.64 22.41
CA LYS A 222 27.55 7.28 23.03
C LYS A 222 28.15 8.30 22.06
N GLY A 223 28.15 9.58 22.43
CA GLY A 223 28.55 10.67 21.54
C GLY A 223 27.47 11.09 20.54
N GLY A 224 26.24 10.59 20.71
CA GLY A 224 25.05 10.99 19.97
C GLY A 224 24.49 12.34 20.42
N GLY A 225 23.20 12.55 20.16
CA GLY A 225 22.50 13.80 20.48
C GLY A 225 21.55 14.23 19.38
N LEU A 226 21.01 15.45 19.49
CA LEU A 226 20.04 15.99 18.53
C LEU A 226 20.62 16.10 17.11
N GLY A 227 21.91 16.42 16.96
CA GLY A 227 22.57 16.45 15.65
C GLY A 227 22.71 15.07 15.00
N ALA A 228 22.99 14.02 15.78
CA ALA A 228 23.06 12.65 15.28
C ALA A 228 21.67 12.12 14.90
N LEU A 229 20.65 12.46 15.69
CA LEU A 229 19.25 12.18 15.36
C LEU A 229 18.85 12.85 14.04
N ASP A 230 19.10 14.15 13.89
CA ASP A 230 18.75 14.92 12.69
C ASP A 230 19.44 14.36 11.44
N ALA A 231 20.76 14.15 11.51
CA ALA A 231 21.52 13.56 10.42
C ALA A 231 20.98 12.17 10.03
N THR A 232 20.58 11.36 11.01
CA THR A 232 19.99 10.03 10.76
C THR A 232 18.62 10.13 10.08
N LEU A 233 17.74 10.99 10.58
CA LEU A 233 16.40 11.19 10.00
C LEU A 233 16.50 11.71 8.55
N VAL A 234 17.35 12.70 8.30
CA VAL A 234 17.55 13.28 6.96
C VAL A 234 18.14 12.23 6.02
N LEU A 235 19.24 11.59 6.42
CA LEU A 235 19.92 10.62 5.56
C LEU A 235 19.01 9.44 5.22
N ARG A 236 18.39 8.82 6.24
CA ARG A 236 17.48 7.69 6.01
C ARG A 236 16.25 8.13 5.23
N GLY A 237 15.61 9.23 5.63
CA GLY A 237 14.39 9.74 4.98
C GLY A 237 14.58 10.00 3.48
N VAL A 238 15.71 10.59 3.07
CA VAL A 238 16.05 10.83 1.66
C VAL A 238 16.32 9.54 0.89
N LEU A 239 16.88 8.52 1.54
CA LEU A 239 17.28 7.26 0.91
C LEU A 239 16.16 6.21 0.89
N VAL A 240 15.12 6.32 1.73
CA VAL A 240 13.98 5.40 1.76
C VAL A 240 13.31 5.19 0.37
N PRO A 241 13.07 6.23 -0.45
CA PRO A 241 12.58 6.06 -1.83
C PRO A 241 13.44 5.14 -2.69
N ALA A 242 14.76 5.15 -2.47
CA ALA A 242 15.75 4.43 -3.24
C ALA A 242 16.05 3.02 -2.69
N GLY A 243 15.52 2.69 -1.50
CA GLY A 243 15.61 1.37 -0.89
C GLY A 243 14.21 0.74 -0.77
N HIS A 244 13.72 0.65 0.47
CA HIS A 244 12.44 0.02 0.84
C HIS A 244 11.31 0.27 -0.16
N VAL A 245 11.07 1.54 -0.53
CA VAL A 245 9.94 1.92 -1.38
C VAL A 245 10.07 1.39 -2.80
N ALA A 246 11.25 1.51 -3.41
CA ALA A 246 11.49 1.02 -4.77
C ALA A 246 11.42 -0.51 -4.84
N TRP A 247 12.08 -1.19 -3.90
CA TRP A 247 12.22 -2.65 -3.94
C TRP A 247 10.90 -3.35 -3.64
N THR A 248 10.27 -3.05 -2.50
CA THR A 248 8.97 -3.63 -2.15
C THR A 248 7.88 -3.22 -3.14
N GLY A 249 7.91 -1.97 -3.62
CA GLY A 249 7.02 -1.49 -4.68
C GLY A 249 7.12 -2.33 -5.96
N ALA A 250 8.33 -2.61 -6.42
CA ALA A 250 8.57 -3.44 -7.61
C ALA A 250 8.12 -4.89 -7.43
N VAL A 251 8.43 -5.49 -6.27
CA VAL A 251 7.99 -6.85 -5.93
C VAL A 251 6.46 -6.95 -5.91
N CYS A 252 5.77 -6.03 -5.24
CA CYS A 252 4.31 -6.05 -5.19
C CYS A 252 3.66 -5.73 -6.54
N ALA A 253 4.28 -4.89 -7.38
CA ALA A 253 3.83 -4.69 -8.76
C ALA A 253 3.90 -6.00 -9.56
N ALA A 254 5.00 -6.74 -9.45
CA ALA A 254 5.16 -8.04 -10.09
C ALA A 254 4.20 -9.11 -9.54
N LEU A 255 3.94 -9.08 -8.23
CA LEU A 255 3.00 -9.98 -7.56
C LEU A 255 1.56 -9.77 -8.06
N TRP A 256 1.10 -8.53 -8.18
CA TRP A 256 -0.21 -8.24 -8.78
C TRP A 256 -0.25 -8.63 -10.25
N PHE A 257 0.83 -8.37 -10.99
CA PHE A 257 0.93 -8.76 -12.39
C PHE A 257 0.80 -10.28 -12.57
N LEU A 258 1.44 -11.09 -11.73
CA LEU A 258 1.33 -12.55 -11.74
C LEU A 258 -0.12 -13.04 -11.58
N VAL A 259 -0.92 -12.38 -10.74
CA VAL A 259 -2.33 -12.73 -10.52
C VAL A 259 -3.22 -12.26 -11.66
N GLU A 260 -2.91 -11.12 -12.28
CA GLU A 260 -3.74 -10.49 -13.32
C GLU A 260 -3.43 -10.97 -14.74
N THR A 261 -2.22 -11.48 -14.99
CA THR A 261 -1.78 -11.88 -16.34
C THR A 261 -2.29 -13.27 -16.74
N PRO A 262 -2.73 -13.46 -18.00
CA PRO A 262 -3.00 -14.79 -18.52
C PRO A 262 -1.71 -15.62 -18.73
N HIS A 263 -0.56 -14.95 -18.90
CA HIS A 263 0.73 -15.61 -19.15
C HIS A 263 1.48 -15.89 -17.85
N ARG A 264 1.13 -16.99 -17.17
CA ARG A 264 1.68 -17.34 -15.85
C ARG A 264 3.21 -17.42 -15.82
N GLY A 265 3.85 -17.95 -16.85
CA GLY A 265 5.33 -18.00 -16.94
C GLY A 265 5.98 -16.61 -16.93
N ARG A 266 5.40 -15.64 -17.65
CA ARG A 266 5.88 -14.25 -17.65
C ARG A 266 5.65 -13.58 -16.29
N GLY A 267 4.51 -13.84 -15.66
CA GLY A 267 4.22 -13.36 -14.31
C GLY A 267 5.21 -13.91 -13.27
N ALA A 268 5.49 -15.21 -13.32
CA ALA A 268 6.41 -15.87 -12.41
C ALA A 268 7.85 -15.37 -12.59
N LEU A 269 8.28 -15.19 -13.85
CA LEU A 269 9.58 -14.59 -14.15
C LEU A 269 9.68 -13.15 -13.64
N ALA A 270 8.66 -12.32 -13.85
CA ALA A 270 8.65 -10.94 -13.35
C ALA A 270 8.75 -10.89 -11.82
N LEU A 271 8.01 -11.75 -11.11
CA LEU A 271 8.08 -11.84 -9.65
C LEU A 271 9.44 -12.32 -9.17
N MET A 272 9.99 -13.36 -9.79
CA MET A 272 11.31 -13.90 -9.45
C MET A 272 12.41 -12.86 -9.67
N VAL A 273 12.40 -12.15 -10.80
CA VAL A 273 13.37 -11.06 -11.08
C VAL A 273 13.21 -9.92 -10.08
N ALA A 274 11.99 -9.52 -9.73
CA ALA A 274 11.77 -8.45 -8.75
C ALA A 274 12.23 -8.85 -7.34
N LEU A 275 11.92 -10.07 -6.90
CA LEU A 275 12.33 -10.59 -5.60
C LEU A 275 13.85 -10.74 -5.49
N LEU A 276 14.48 -11.40 -6.47
CA LEU A 276 15.94 -11.56 -6.48
C LEU A 276 16.63 -10.21 -6.62
N GLY A 277 16.10 -9.32 -7.45
CA GLY A 277 16.59 -7.94 -7.58
C GLY A 277 16.53 -7.17 -6.25
N ALA A 278 15.41 -7.25 -5.52
CA ALA A 278 15.27 -6.62 -4.21
C ALA A 278 16.30 -7.16 -3.21
N VAL A 279 16.43 -8.49 -3.09
CA VAL A 279 17.39 -9.13 -2.18
C VAL A 279 18.83 -8.77 -2.53
N VAL A 280 19.20 -8.77 -3.81
CA VAL A 280 20.55 -8.42 -4.27
C VAL A 280 20.85 -6.93 -4.00
N LEU A 281 19.92 -6.03 -4.31
CA LEU A 281 20.11 -4.60 -4.08
C LEU A 281 20.19 -4.29 -2.58
N HIS A 282 19.39 -4.95 -1.76
CA HIS A 282 19.45 -4.85 -0.29
C HIS A 282 20.80 -5.34 0.23
N THR A 283 21.20 -6.56 -0.15
CA THR A 283 22.49 -7.14 0.28
C THR A 283 23.66 -6.25 -0.15
N ALA A 284 23.61 -5.69 -1.37
CA ALA A 284 24.63 -4.78 -1.87
C ALA A 284 24.66 -3.46 -1.10
N TRP A 285 23.49 -2.94 -0.71
CA TRP A 285 23.36 -1.73 0.10
C TRP A 285 24.02 -1.89 1.47
N ASP A 286 23.76 -3.01 2.14
CA ASP A 286 24.28 -3.30 3.48
C ASP A 286 25.76 -3.68 3.47
N ALA A 287 26.17 -4.46 2.47
CA ALA A 287 27.55 -4.94 2.38
C ALA A 287 28.53 -3.85 1.95
N THR A 288 28.07 -2.77 1.29
CA THR A 288 28.99 -1.81 0.68
C THR A 288 29.39 -0.65 1.60
N GLY A 289 30.70 -0.44 1.72
CA GLY A 289 31.29 0.81 2.22
C GLY A 289 31.52 1.87 1.14
N SER A 290 31.30 1.55 -0.14
CA SER A 290 31.63 2.43 -1.28
C SER A 290 30.53 3.46 -1.54
N PRO A 291 30.82 4.77 -1.46
CA PRO A 291 29.84 5.81 -1.79
C PRO A 291 29.36 5.72 -3.25
N VAL A 292 30.25 5.34 -4.17
CA VAL A 292 29.91 5.21 -5.59
C VAL A 292 28.88 4.10 -5.80
N LEU A 293 29.07 2.93 -5.15
CA LEU A 293 28.11 1.84 -5.29
C LEU A 293 26.75 2.20 -4.69
N ARG A 294 26.71 2.90 -3.55
CA ARG A 294 25.45 3.40 -2.97
C ARG A 294 24.71 4.36 -3.91
N ILE A 295 25.42 5.27 -4.56
CA ILE A 295 24.83 6.19 -5.54
C ILE A 295 24.26 5.42 -6.73
N VAL A 296 24.98 4.43 -7.24
CA VAL A 296 24.51 3.59 -8.36
C VAL A 296 23.25 2.81 -7.97
N VAL A 297 23.27 2.11 -6.82
CA VAL A 297 22.10 1.38 -6.30
C VAL A 297 20.91 2.31 -6.13
N ALA A 298 21.13 3.50 -5.57
CA ALA A 298 20.06 4.47 -5.37
C ALA A 298 19.49 4.99 -6.70
N ALA A 299 20.35 5.34 -7.67
CA ALA A 299 19.93 5.84 -8.96
C ALA A 299 19.12 4.80 -9.77
N VAL A 300 19.57 3.54 -9.78
CA VAL A 300 18.84 2.44 -10.43
C VAL A 300 17.49 2.21 -9.77
N SER A 301 17.44 2.23 -8.45
CA SER A 301 16.20 1.99 -7.69
C SER A 301 15.18 3.11 -7.90
N VAL A 302 15.60 4.37 -7.85
CA VAL A 302 14.73 5.53 -8.13
C VAL A 302 14.27 5.53 -9.58
N GLY A 303 15.16 5.27 -10.54
CA GLY A 303 14.80 5.17 -11.96
C GLY A 303 13.75 4.10 -12.22
N THR A 304 13.91 2.94 -11.59
CA THR A 304 12.94 1.83 -11.64
C THR A 304 11.60 2.25 -11.03
N LEU A 305 11.61 2.83 -9.83
CA LEU A 305 10.41 3.31 -9.15
C LEU A 305 9.62 4.32 -10.00
N LEU A 306 10.28 5.36 -10.51
CA LEU A 306 9.64 6.39 -11.34
C LEU A 306 9.06 5.79 -12.63
N THR A 307 9.78 4.86 -13.25
CA THR A 307 9.29 4.13 -14.43
C THR A 307 8.02 3.37 -14.10
N LEU A 308 8.01 2.61 -12.99
CA LEU A 308 6.84 1.86 -12.55
C LEU A 308 5.66 2.76 -12.20
N VAL A 309 5.89 3.91 -11.57
CA VAL A 309 4.84 4.91 -11.27
C VAL A 309 4.20 5.42 -12.57
N VAL A 310 5.01 5.82 -13.56
CA VAL A 310 4.51 6.29 -14.86
C VAL A 310 3.71 5.20 -15.57
N LEU A 311 4.20 3.96 -15.59
CA LEU A 311 3.50 2.82 -16.20
C LEU A 311 2.18 2.53 -15.48
N THR A 312 2.17 2.62 -14.15
CA THR A 312 0.98 2.40 -13.32
C THR A 312 -0.08 3.46 -13.62
N HIS A 313 0.29 4.74 -13.63
CA HIS A 313 -0.60 5.86 -13.97
C HIS A 313 -1.19 5.73 -15.37
N ARG A 314 -0.36 5.37 -16.36
CA ARG A 314 -0.82 5.12 -17.74
C ARG A 314 -1.81 3.95 -17.80
N SER A 315 -1.52 2.85 -17.08
CA SER A 315 -2.40 1.68 -17.05
C SER A 315 -3.74 1.97 -16.36
N HIS A 316 -3.72 2.77 -15.28
CA HIS A 316 -4.91 3.15 -14.53
C HIS A 316 -5.81 4.06 -15.38
N GLY A 317 -5.23 5.07 -16.04
CA GLY A 317 -5.97 5.95 -16.95
C GLY A 317 -6.67 5.19 -18.07
N ARG A 318 -6.02 4.18 -18.69
CA ARG A 318 -6.66 3.33 -19.71
C ARG A 318 -7.85 2.55 -19.16
N ARG A 319 -7.74 1.96 -17.96
CA ARG A 319 -8.85 1.21 -17.33
C ARG A 319 -10.04 2.10 -17.04
N THR A 320 -9.80 3.33 -16.55
CA THR A 320 -10.88 4.26 -16.22
C THR A 320 -11.68 4.71 -17.46
N VAL A 321 -11.04 4.81 -18.62
CA VAL A 321 -11.72 5.18 -19.89
C VAL A 321 -12.55 4.02 -20.44
N THR A 322 -12.11 2.77 -20.27
CA THR A 322 -12.87 1.59 -20.76
C THR A 322 -14.13 1.30 -19.93
N THR A 323 -14.20 1.80 -18.69
CA THR A 323 -15.34 1.60 -17.78
C THR A 323 -16.41 2.69 -17.85
N THR A 324 -16.17 3.77 -18.59
CA THR A 324 -17.12 4.89 -18.82
C THR A 324 -17.76 4.78 -20.19
#